data_AF-A0A2E0UGI7-F1
#
_entry.id   AF-A0A2E0UGI7-F1
#
_cell.length_a   1.000
_cell.length_b   1.000
_cell.length_c   1.000
_cell.angle_alpha   90.00
_cell.angle_beta   90.00
_cell.angle_gamma   90.00
#
_symmetry.space_group_name_H-M   'P 1'
#
loop_
_entity.id
_entity.type
_entity.pdbx_description
1 polymer ?
#
loop_
_entity_poly.entity_id
_entity_poly.type
_entity_poly.pdbx_seq_one_letter_code
_entity_poly.pdbx_strand_id
1 'polypeptide(L)' 'MSKELTLQQKLASEARHCEQCGYEINNPMTDRCPRCFAHVQRMETNCGSCTHQGNCEFAHAYAKVHEEEKE' A
#
# COMPACT_ATOMS: atom_id res chain seq x y z
N MET A 1 12.96 21.06 -9.82
CA MET A 1 13.39 21.14 -8.41
C MET A 1 12.61 20.12 -7.61
N SER A 2 13.14 18.90 -7.49
CA SER A 2 12.54 17.86 -6.66
C SER A 2 12.86 18.13 -5.21
N LYS A 3 11.85 18.40 -4.37
CA LYS A 3 12.06 18.45 -2.91
C LYS A 3 12.28 17.04 -2.41
N GLU A 4 13.48 16.73 -1.95
CA GLU A 4 13.73 15.48 -1.25
C GLU A 4 12.98 15.51 0.10
N LEU A 5 12.08 14.55 0.28
CA LEU A 5 11.36 14.37 1.53
C LEU A 5 12.30 13.85 2.61
N THR A 6 12.23 14.43 3.81
CA THR A 6 12.96 13.91 4.97
C THR A 6 12.45 12.51 5.35
N LEU A 7 13.24 11.73 6.10
CA LEU A 7 12.84 10.38 6.52
C LEU A 7 11.48 10.38 7.26
N GLN A 8 11.24 11.35 8.13
CA GLN A 8 9.96 11.50 8.83
C GLN A 8 8.80 11.81 7.87
N GLN A 9 9.03 12.58 6.81
CA GLN A 9 7.99 12.88 5.80
C GLN A 9 7.65 11.65 4.95
N LYS A 10 8.63 10.78 4.65
CA LYS A 10 8.40 9.49 3.96
C LYS A 10 7.55 8.55 4.82
N LEU A 11 7.99 8.30 6.06
CA LEU A 11 7.25 7.49 7.04
C LEU A 11 5.83 8.02 7.30
N ALA A 12 5.65 9.35 7.37
CA ALA A 12 4.32 9.97 7.52
C ALA A 12 3.44 9.82 6.27
N SER A 13 4.01 9.67 5.07
CA SER A 13 3.26 9.36 3.84
C SER A 13 2.92 7.88 3.67
N GLU A 14 3.62 7.00 4.37
CA GLU A 14 3.33 5.56 4.45
C GLU A 14 2.21 5.24 5.48
N ALA A 15 1.96 6.15 6.42
CA ALA A 15 0.94 6.00 7.46
C ALA A 15 -0.50 6.12 6.92
N ARG A 16 -1.24 5.00 6.89
CA ARG A 16 -2.66 4.98 6.52
C ARG A 16 -3.53 5.67 7.57
N HIS A 17 -4.49 6.48 7.12
CA HIS A 17 -5.47 7.17 7.96
C HIS A 17 -6.90 6.87 7.49
N CYS A 18 -7.88 6.90 8.40
CA CYS A 18 -9.30 6.80 8.06
C CYS A 18 -9.86 8.17 7.65
N GLU A 19 -10.30 8.30 6.40
CA GLU A 19 -10.87 9.52 5.82
C GLU A 19 -12.09 10.07 6.61
N GLN A 20 -12.88 9.22 7.27
CA GLN A 20 -14.06 9.64 8.03
C GLN A 20 -13.80 10.10 9.47
N CYS A 21 -12.66 9.75 10.08
CA CYS A 21 -12.42 10.04 11.51
C CYS A 21 -10.96 10.35 11.90
N GLY A 22 -10.06 10.45 10.93
CA GLY A 22 -8.63 10.75 11.15
C GLY A 22 -7.83 9.67 11.88
N TYR A 23 -8.42 8.52 12.21
CA TYR A 23 -7.75 7.47 12.97
C TYR A 23 -6.66 6.77 12.13
N GLU A 24 -5.46 6.67 12.67
CA GLU A 24 -4.28 6.05 12.07
C GLU A 24 -4.37 4.51 12.10
N ILE A 25 -4.25 3.85 10.94
CA ILE A 25 -4.49 2.42 10.76
C ILE A 25 -3.16 1.69 10.56
N ASN A 26 -2.59 1.25 11.67
CA ASN A 26 -1.33 0.50 11.75
C ASN A 26 -1.37 -0.92 11.12
N ASN A 27 -2.54 -1.43 10.73
CA ASN A 27 -2.68 -2.73 10.07
C ASN A 27 -3.02 -2.58 8.57
N PRO A 28 -2.07 -2.85 7.64
CA PRO A 28 -2.31 -2.70 6.20
C PRO A 28 -3.33 -3.70 5.63
N MET A 29 -3.60 -4.81 6.33
CA MET A 29 -4.60 -5.81 5.93
C MET A 29 -6.04 -5.43 6.29
N THR A 30 -6.24 -4.41 7.12
CA THR A 30 -7.57 -4.00 7.60
C THR A 30 -8.34 -3.21 6.53
N ASP A 31 -9.57 -3.64 6.24
CA ASP A 31 -10.53 -3.07 5.28
C ASP A 31 -11.57 -2.13 5.92
N ARG A 32 -11.62 -2.07 7.26
CA ARG A 32 -12.57 -1.24 8.04
C ARG A 32 -11.88 -0.53 9.20
N CYS A 33 -12.13 0.77 9.36
CA CYS A 33 -11.57 1.52 10.49
C CYS A 33 -12.05 0.94 11.84
N PRO A 34 -11.17 0.63 12.80
CA PRO A 34 -11.58 0.07 14.10
C PRO A 34 -12.33 1.06 15.00
N ARG A 35 -12.39 2.35 14.64
CA ARG A 35 -13.06 3.41 15.43
C ARG A 35 -14.47 3.74 14.94
N CYS A 36 -14.70 3.79 13.63
CA CYS A 36 -15.99 4.15 13.03
C CYS A 36 -16.58 3.08 12.10
N PHE A 37 -15.90 1.95 11.90
CA PHE A 37 -16.28 0.82 11.02
C PHE A 37 -16.49 1.16 9.54
N ALA A 38 -16.22 2.40 9.12
CA ALA A 38 -16.16 2.82 7.73
C ALA A 38 -15.12 2.00 6.94
N HIS A 39 -15.44 1.68 5.69
CA HIS A 39 -14.49 1.02 4.80
C HIS A 39 -13.28 1.91 4.51
N VAL A 40 -12.12 1.27 4.35
CA VAL A 40 -10.82 1.87 4.05
C VAL A 40 -10.08 0.99 3.06
N GLN A 41 -9.34 1.57 2.12
CA GLN A 41 -8.58 0.81 1.12
C GLN A 41 -7.51 -0.06 1.79
N ARG A 42 -7.35 -1.30 1.28
CA ARG A 42 -6.24 -2.20 1.67
C ARG A 42 -5.00 -1.85 0.86
N MET A 43 -3.82 -2.27 1.34
CA MET A 43 -2.54 -2.10 0.65
C MET A 43 -1.96 -3.45 0.20
N GLU A 44 -1.00 -3.38 -0.72
CA GLU A 44 -0.26 -4.47 -1.38
C GLU A 44 1.26 -4.04 -1.47
N THR A 45 2.30 -4.92 -1.46
CA THR A 45 3.78 -4.59 -1.33
C THR A 45 4.83 -4.65 -2.49
N ASN A 46 5.58 -5.68 -2.96
CA ASN A 46 5.42 -7.15 -3.13
C ASN A 46 6.77 -7.92 -3.31
N CYS A 47 6.72 -8.97 -4.14
CA CYS A 47 7.11 -10.34 -3.89
C CYS A 47 6.41 -11.36 -4.87
N GLY A 48 6.02 -11.03 -6.11
CA GLY A 48 5.01 -11.82 -6.88
C GLY A 48 5.48 -13.19 -7.39
N SER A 49 6.78 -13.44 -7.23
CA SER A 49 7.47 -14.71 -7.41
C SER A 49 7.88 -15.38 -6.08
N CYS A 50 7.42 -14.82 -4.95
CA CYS A 50 7.55 -15.37 -3.59
C CYS A 50 6.31 -16.20 -3.22
N THR A 51 6.51 -17.21 -2.39
CA THR A 51 5.43 -18.01 -1.79
C THR A 51 4.58 -17.22 -0.79
N HIS A 52 5.02 -16.03 -0.37
CA HIS A 52 4.27 -15.15 0.53
C HIS A 52 3.29 -14.23 -0.22
N GLN A 53 2.49 -14.80 -1.13
CA GLN A 53 1.42 -14.09 -1.84
C GLN A 53 0.39 -13.53 -0.85
N GLY A 54 -0.06 -12.29 -1.06
CA GLY A 54 -1.11 -11.68 -0.25
C GLY A 54 -1.03 -10.15 -0.23
N ASN A 55 -0.25 -9.59 0.69
CA ASN A 55 -0.06 -8.14 0.74
C ASN A 55 1.12 -7.72 -0.16
N CYS A 56 0.86 -7.62 -1.48
CA CYS A 56 1.87 -7.71 -2.56
C CYS A 56 1.22 -7.29 -3.94
N GLU A 57 1.34 -6.19 -4.75
CA GLU A 57 2.13 -4.96 -5.24
C GLU A 57 3.46 -5.12 -6.02
N PHE A 58 4.55 -4.35 -5.86
CA PHE A 58 5.80 -4.25 -6.68
C PHE A 58 6.23 -5.31 -7.76
N ALA A 59 6.01 -6.63 -7.65
CA ALA A 59 6.03 -7.51 -8.84
C ALA A 59 4.74 -7.38 -9.69
N HIS A 60 3.84 -6.47 -9.31
CA HIS A 60 2.86 -5.79 -10.13
C HIS A 60 3.57 -4.81 -11.06
N ALA A 61 4.69 -4.20 -10.64
CA ALA A 61 5.61 -3.57 -11.57
C ALA A 61 6.23 -4.62 -12.50
N TYR A 62 6.83 -5.71 -11.98
CA TYR A 62 7.42 -6.78 -12.81
C TYR A 62 6.41 -7.40 -13.80
N ALA A 63 5.20 -7.77 -13.34
CA ALA A 63 4.15 -8.34 -14.19
C ALA A 63 3.77 -7.38 -15.33
N LYS A 64 3.56 -6.10 -15.03
CA LYS A 64 3.22 -5.09 -16.05
C LYS A 64 4.28 -4.97 -17.16
N VAL A 65 5.56 -5.16 -16.87
CA VAL A 65 6.62 -5.11 -17.92
C VAL A 65 6.73 -6.39 -18.74
N HIS A 66 6.15 -7.51 -18.29
CA HIS A 66 6.27 -8.83 -18.92
C HIS A 66 4.92 -9.42 -19.39
N GLU A 67 3.81 -8.69 -19.23
CA GLU A 67 2.56 -8.96 -19.94
C GLU A 67 2.62 -8.45 -21.40
N GLU A 68 3.46 -7.46 -21.71
CA GLU A 68 3.65 -6.89 -23.06
C GLU A 68 4.48 -7.78 -24.01
N GLU A 69 5.15 -8.84 -23.52
CA GLU A 69 5.97 -9.76 -24.33
C GLU A 69 5.18 -10.97 -24.90
N LYS A 70 3.86 -10.83 -25.13
CA LYS A 70 2.95 -11.97 -25.38
C LYS A 70 1.91 -11.85 -26.50
N GLU A 71 2.00 -10.82 -27.34
CA GLU A 71 1.35 -10.77 -28.67
C GLU A 71 2.35 -11.08 -29.80
#